data_AF-A0A932LU68-F1
#
_entry.id   AF-A0A932LU68-F1
#
_cell.length_a   1.000
_cell.length_b   1.000
_cell.length_c   1.000
_cell.angle_alpha   90.00
_cell.angle_beta   90.00
_cell.angle_gamma   90.00
#
_symmetry.space_group_name_H-M   'P 1'
#
loop_
_entity.id
_entity.type
_entity.pdbx_description
1 polymer ?
#
loop_
_entity_poly.entity_id
_entity_poly.type
_entity_poly.pdbx_seq_one_letter_code
_entity_poly.pdbx_strand_id
1 'polypeptide(L)' 'MTYTKKRVTDRFFKRVKRHFTDEELVELAAIIALENFRSKFNPVFGVEANGFCALPAVRAASAAAAERFR' A
#
# COMPACT_ATOMS: atom_id res chain seq x y z
N MET A 1 -1.50 -2.58 2.84
CA MET A 1 -2.82 -3.26 2.98
C MET A 1 -3.80 -2.29 3.62
N THR A 2 -4.94 -1.99 2.98
CA THR A 2 -6.01 -1.19 3.59
C THR A 2 -7.09 -2.11 4.19
N TYR A 3 -7.67 -1.72 5.33
CA TYR A 3 -8.69 -2.50 6.01
C TYR A 3 -10.09 -2.04 5.58
N THR A 4 -10.69 -2.73 4.60
CA THR A 4 -11.99 -2.35 4.00
C THR A 4 -13.17 -2.37 4.98
N LYS A 5 -13.06 -3.10 6.09
CA LYS A 5 -14.07 -3.15 7.16
C LYS A 5 -14.01 -1.94 8.11
N LYS A 6 -12.95 -1.13 8.06
CA LYS A 6 -12.82 0.07 8.90
C LYS A 6 -13.28 1.29 8.12
N ARG A 7 -13.81 2.29 8.84
CA ARG A 7 -14.14 3.61 8.31
C ARG A 7 -13.24 4.64 8.97
N VAL A 8 -12.91 5.68 8.22
CA VAL A 8 -12.19 6.83 8.76
C VAL A 8 -13.16 7.60 9.65
N THR A 9 -12.82 7.74 10.93
CA THR A 9 -13.61 8.54 11.89
C THR A 9 -13.22 10.01 11.82
N ASP A 10 -14.13 10.91 12.15
CA ASP A 10 -13.83 12.34 12.26
C ASP A 10 -12.69 12.65 13.22
N ARG A 11 -12.61 11.91 14.34
CA ARG A 11 -11.51 12.04 15.31
C ARG A 11 -10.15 11.76 14.66
N PHE A 12 -10.09 10.75 13.81
CA PHE A 12 -8.89 10.41 13.06
C PHE A 12 -8.58 11.50 12.03
N PHE A 13 -9.58 11.93 11.25
CA PHE A 13 -9.41 12.96 10.23
C PHE A 13 -8.90 14.27 10.84
N LYS A 14 -9.48 14.74 11.95
CA LYS A 14 -9.01 15.91 12.72
C LYS A 14 -7.57 15.77 13.22
N ARG A 15 -7.14 14.56 13.57
CA ARG A 15 -5.75 14.32 13.98
C ARG A 15 -4.78 14.46 12.82
N VAL A 16 -5.15 13.93 11.66
CA VAL A 16 -4.30 14.00 10.46
C VAL A 16 -4.22 15.44 9.93
N LYS A 17 -5.31 16.22 9.98
CA LYS A 17 -5.34 17.65 9.62
C LYS A 17 -4.39 18.55 10.43
N ARG A 18 -3.78 18.06 11.51
CA ARG A 18 -2.72 18.80 12.23
C ARG A 18 -1.37 18.76 11.50
N HIS A 19 -1.23 17.88 10.52
CA HIS A 19 0.03 17.63 9.80
C HIS A 19 -0.06 17.92 8.31
N PHE A 20 -1.28 18.00 7.75
CA PHE A 20 -1.51 18.14 6.33
C PHE A 20 -2.63 19.14 6.04
N THR A 21 -2.52 19.88 4.94
CA THR A 21 -3.61 20.70 4.38
C THR A 21 -4.70 19.82 3.77
N ASP A 22 -5.82 20.42 3.38
CA ASP A 22 -6.90 19.66 2.74
C ASP A 22 -6.47 19.15 1.35
N GLU A 23 -5.66 19.92 0.61
CA GLU A 23 -5.09 19.51 -0.69
C GLU A 23 -4.12 18.33 -0.52
N GLU A 24 -3.19 18.41 0.43
CA GLU A 24 -2.24 17.32 0.73
C GLU A 24 -2.99 16.05 1.17
N LEU A 25 -4.13 16.18 1.84
CA LEU A 25 -4.97 15.03 2.20
C LEU A 25 -5.63 14.37 1.01
N VAL A 26 -6.03 15.14 0.00
CA VAL A 26 -6.54 14.59 -1.26
C VAL A 26 -5.45 13.78 -1.96
N GLU A 27 -4.24 14.33 -2.05
CA GLU A 27 -3.09 13.64 -2.66
C GLU A 27 -2.72 12.36 -1.90
N LEU A 28 -2.65 12.45 -0.56
CA LEU A 28 -2.38 11.30 0.30
C LEU A 28 -3.43 10.19 0.09
N ALA A 29 -4.71 10.56 0.03
CA ALA A 29 -5.79 9.61 -0.22
C ALA A 29 -5.67 8.95 -1.62
N ALA A 30 -5.29 9.72 -2.64
CA ALA A 30 -5.07 9.21 -3.99
C ALA A 30 -3.94 8.17 -4.05
N ILE A 31 -2.80 8.45 -3.41
CA ILE A 31 -1.67 7.50 -3.34
C ILE A 31 -2.05 6.24 -2.55
N ILE A 32 -2.74 6.38 -1.42
CA ILE A 32 -3.22 5.23 -0.65
C ILE A 32 -4.14 4.34 -1.51
N ALA A 33 -5.04 4.94 -2.29
CA ALA A 33 -5.92 4.21 -3.18
C ALA A 33 -5.14 3.50 -4.29
N LEU A 34 -4.18 4.17 -4.93
CA LEU A 34 -3.34 3.60 -5.98
C LEU A 34 -2.51 2.41 -5.47
N GLU A 35 -1.89 2.54 -4.31
CA GLU A 35 -1.12 1.45 -3.71
C GLU A 35 -2.01 0.29 -3.27
N ASN A 36 -3.26 0.57 -2.85
CA ASN A 36 -4.21 -0.51 -2.61
C ASN A 36 -4.61 -1.24 -3.89
N PHE A 37 -4.81 -0.51 -4.99
CA PHE A 37 -5.07 -1.10 -6.30
C PHE A 37 -3.89 -1.99 -6.73
N ARG A 38 -2.67 -1.46 -6.70
CA ARG A 38 -1.44 -2.20 -7.04
C ARG A 38 -1.27 -3.47 -6.20
N SER A 39 -1.63 -3.43 -4.91
CA SER A 39 -1.55 -4.61 -4.04
C SER A 39 -2.42 -5.80 -4.49
N LYS A 40 -3.46 -5.56 -5.30
CA LYS A 40 -4.36 -6.57 -5.85
C LYS A 40 -4.10 -6.84 -7.33
N PHE A 41 -3.75 -5.80 -8.07
CA PHE A 41 -3.50 -5.86 -9.51
C PHE A 41 -2.18 -6.58 -9.81
N ASN A 42 -1.09 -6.17 -9.15
CA ASN A 42 0.26 -6.68 -9.44
C ASN A 42 0.37 -8.21 -9.28
N PRO A 43 -0.18 -8.85 -8.23
CA PRO A 43 -0.14 -10.30 -8.09
C PRO A 43 -0.87 -11.05 -9.21
N VAL A 44 -1.95 -10.50 -9.78
CA VAL A 44 -2.70 -11.16 -10.87
C VAL A 44 -1.83 -11.35 -12.11
N PHE A 45 -0.94 -10.40 -12.37
CA PHE A 45 -0.03 -10.42 -13.50
C PHE A 45 1.39 -10.90 -13.13
N GLY A 46 1.58 -11.43 -11.92
CA GLY A 46 2.89 -11.91 -11.46
C GLY A 46 3.98 -10.81 -11.46
N VAL A 47 3.62 -9.54 -11.25
CA VAL A 47 4.60 -8.44 -11.25
C VAL A 47 5.56 -8.63 -10.07
N GLU A 48 6.83 -8.88 -10.39
CA GLU A 48 7.86 -9.19 -9.41
C GLU A 48 8.40 -7.94 -8.67
N ALA A 49 9.06 -8.18 -7.54
CA ALA A 49 9.74 -7.12 -6.80
C ALA A 49 11.05 -6.73 -7.49
N ASN A 50 11.29 -5.43 -7.65
CA ASN A 50 12.52 -4.88 -8.26
C ASN A 50 13.78 -4.97 -7.37
N GLY A 51 13.73 -5.71 -6.26
CA GLY A 51 14.90 -5.90 -5.38
C GLY A 51 15.35 -4.69 -4.54
N PHE A 52 14.59 -3.58 -4.55
CA PHE A 52 14.94 -2.35 -3.82
C PHE A 52 14.87 -2.46 -2.29
N CYS A 53 14.04 -3.35 -1.75
CA CYS A 53 13.99 -3.56 -0.32
C CYS A 53 15.19 -4.41 0.13
N ALA A 54 16.09 -3.83 0.92
CA ALA A 54 17.27 -4.51 1.44
C ALA A 54 16.98 -5.48 2.58
N LEU A 55 15.75 -5.50 3.11
CA LEU A 55 15.39 -6.36 4.24
C LEU A 55 15.39 -7.83 3.80
N PRO A 56 16.22 -8.70 4.42
CA PRO A 56 16.32 -10.11 4.03
C PRO A 56 14.98 -10.85 4.06
N ALA A 57 14.15 -10.59 5.08
CA ALA A 57 12.82 -11.20 5.20
C ALA A 57 11.89 -10.82 4.04
N VAL A 58 11.96 -9.58 3.56
CA VAL A 58 11.15 -9.11 2.42
C VAL A 58 11.62 -9.77 1.13
N ARG A 59 12.94 -9.83 0.91
CA ARG A 59 13.52 -10.53 -0.25
C ARG A 59 13.11 -12.00 -0.30
N ALA A 60 13.20 -12.71 0.83
CA ALA A 60 12.79 -14.10 0.93
C ALA A 60 11.28 -14.28 0.63
N ALA A 61 10.43 -13.43 1.21
CA ALA A 61 8.99 -13.46 0.96
C ALA A 61 8.64 -13.16 -0.51
N SER A 62 9.32 -12.20 -1.14
CA SER A 62 9.12 -11.87 -2.55
C SER A 62 9.55 -13.01 -3.47
N ALA A 63 10.68 -13.68 -3.19
CA ALA A 63 11.13 -14.84 -3.97
C ALA A 63 10.13 -15.99 -3.89
N ALA A 64 9.67 -16.34 -2.69
CA ALA A 64 8.66 -17.38 -2.49
C ALA A 64 7.32 -17.05 -3.17
N ALA A 65 6.93 -15.77 -3.19
CA ALA A 65 5.73 -15.33 -3.88
C ALA A 65 5.87 -15.45 -5.41
N ALA A 66 7.03 -15.14 -5.97
CA ALA A 66 7.30 -15.27 -7.42
C ALA A 66 7.26 -16.72 -7.89
N GLU A 67 7.76 -17.67 -7.08
CA GLU A 67 7.67 -19.11 -7.39
C GLU A 67 6.22 -19.60 -7.55
N ARG A 68 5.26 -19.01 -6.85
CA ARG A 68 3.84 -19.39 -6.91
C ARG A 68 3.16 -19.05 -8.25
N PHE A 69 3.81 -18.24 -9.09
CA PHE A 69 3.34 -17.84 -10.41
C PHE A 69 4.11 -18.50 -11.57
N ARG A 70 5.10 -19.35 -11.26
CA ARG A 70 5.78 -20.22 -12.23
C ARG A 70 5.05 -21.56 -12.36
#